data_AF-A0A6J0YW85-F1
#
_entry.id   AF-A0A6J0YW85-F1
#
_cell.length_a   1.000
_cell.length_b   1.000
_cell.length_c   1.000
_cell.angle_alpha   90.00
_cell.angle_beta   90.00
_cell.angle_gamma   90.00
#
_symmetry.space_group_name_H-M   'P 1'
#
loop_
_entity.id
_entity.type
_entity.pdbx_description
1 polymer ?
#
loop_
_entity_poly.entity_id
_entity_poly.type
_entity_poly.pdbx_seq_one_letter_code
_entity_poly.pdbx_strand_id
1 'polypeptide(L)'
;MGNFKGHALPGSFFLIMGIWWTIKCILKYAFKKQKRTSYLDSKALFRRIEVLEGIIIVGMALTGILGEQFFPGGPHLTLYDYQEGQWVQLLSWQHFTMYFFFGLLGVTNILSSTIISLPASFSKLMLSNALFVEAFVFYNHIHGREVLDIFVHKLLVLVIFSAGLIAFLELFTQTSITVELLRTSLILLQGSWFWQP
;
A
#
# COMPACT_ATOMS: atom_id res chain seq x y z
N MET A 1 2.55 20.13 12.09
CA MET A 1 3.23 19.20 11.17
C MET A 1 3.11 17.79 11.74
N GLY A 2 2.48 16.87 11.02
CA GLY A 2 2.68 15.44 11.29
C GLY A 2 4.18 15.16 11.27
N ASN A 3 4.66 14.31 12.17
CA ASN A 3 6.10 14.08 12.34
C ASN A 3 6.68 13.65 10.98
N PHE A 4 7.66 14.37 10.41
CA PHE A 4 8.26 14.07 9.09
C PHE A 4 8.64 12.58 8.95
N LYS A 5 9.04 11.96 10.07
CA LYS A 5 9.30 10.52 10.18
C LYS A 5 8.09 9.64 9.83
N GLY A 6 6.89 10.00 10.30
CA GLY A 6 5.65 9.27 10.06
C GLY A 6 5.15 9.37 8.61
N HIS A 7 5.64 10.34 7.83
CA HIS A 7 5.31 10.51 6.42
C HIS A 7 6.39 9.98 5.47
N ALA A 8 7.67 10.17 5.81
CA ALA A 8 8.79 9.72 4.99
C ALA A 8 8.87 8.18 4.87
N LEU A 9 8.56 7.45 5.94
CA LEU A 9 8.56 5.98 5.93
C LEU A 9 7.51 5.40 4.97
N PRO A 10 6.20 5.71 5.09
CA PRO A 10 5.20 5.21 4.14
C PRO A 10 5.47 5.72 2.71
N GLY A 11 5.90 6.98 2.54
CA GLY A 11 6.30 7.51 1.24
C GLY A 11 7.39 6.69 0.56
N SER A 12 8.42 6.29 1.32
CA SER A 12 9.50 5.43 0.83
C SER A 12 8.99 4.04 0.42
N PHE A 13 8.10 3.44 1.21
CA PHE A 13 7.49 2.15 0.86
C PHE A 13 6.69 2.24 -0.45
N PHE A 14 5.87 3.27 -0.62
CA PHE A 14 5.10 3.46 -1.86
C PHE A 14 5.98 3.71 -3.07
N LEU A 15 7.08 4.46 -2.94
CA LEU A 15 8.05 4.65 -4.03
C LEU A 15 8.72 3.33 -4.43
N ILE A 16 9.24 2.58 -3.46
CA ILE A 16 9.88 1.28 -3.72
C ILE A 16 8.91 0.33 -4.41
N MET A 17 7.69 0.20 -3.86
CA MET A 17 6.67 -0.70 -4.41
C MET A 17 6.13 -0.23 -5.76
N GLY A 18 5.97 1.08 -5.96
CA GLY A 18 5.56 1.66 -7.24
C GLY A 18 6.58 1.40 -8.36
N ILE A 19 7.87 1.54 -8.06
CA ILE A 19 8.96 1.21 -9.00
C ILE A 19 8.94 -0.29 -9.30
N TRP A 20 8.87 -1.12 -8.26
CA TRP A 20 8.82 -2.57 -8.38
C TRP A 20 7.65 -3.05 -9.24
N TRP A 21 6.43 -2.57 -8.96
CA TRP A 21 5.24 -2.91 -9.73
C TRP A 21 5.31 -2.42 -11.18
N THR A 22 5.93 -1.26 -11.43
CA THR A 22 6.16 -0.76 -12.79
C THR A 22 7.10 -1.70 -13.56
N ILE A 23 8.23 -2.10 -12.96
CA ILE A 23 9.17 -3.07 -13.56
C ILE A 23 8.46 -4.40 -13.83
N LYS A 24 7.74 -4.94 -12.85
CA LYS A 24 6.97 -6.20 -12.96
C LYS A 24 5.93 -6.14 -14.09
N CYS A 25 5.22 -5.01 -14.22
CA CYS A 25 4.24 -4.80 -15.29
C CYS A 25 4.90 -4.84 -16.68
N ILE A 26 6.00 -4.11 -16.86
CA ILE A 26 6.77 -4.08 -18.12
C ILE A 26 7.32 -5.47 -18.46
N LEU A 27 7.91 -6.16 -17.48
CA LEU A 27 8.42 -7.53 -17.68
C LEU A 27 7.29 -8.48 -18.08
N LYS A 28 6.17 -8.50 -17.36
CA LYS A 28 5.00 -9.34 -17.68
C LYS A 28 4.51 -9.09 -19.11
N TYR A 29 4.49 -7.85 -19.57
CA TYR A 29 4.14 -7.49 -20.93
C TYR A 29 5.17 -7.96 -21.97
N ALA A 30 6.46 -7.73 -21.72
CA ALA A 30 7.55 -8.19 -22.59
C ALA A 30 7.54 -9.72 -22.75
N PHE A 31 7.42 -10.46 -21.65
CA PHE A 31 7.30 -11.92 -21.65
C PHE A 31 6.04 -12.39 -22.40
N LYS A 32 4.91 -11.69 -22.27
CA LYS A 32 3.68 -12.02 -23.02
C LYS A 32 3.87 -11.81 -24.53
N LYS A 33 4.62 -10.80 -24.95
CA LYS A 33 4.92 -10.50 -26.37
C LYS A 33 5.95 -11.47 -26.97
N GLN A 34 6.93 -11.91 -26.18
CA GLN A 34 7.99 -12.84 -26.61
C GLN A 34 7.53 -14.32 -26.63
N LYS A 35 6.34 -14.62 -26.09
CA LYS A 35 5.81 -15.96 -25.78
C LYS A 35 5.39 -16.84 -26.97
N ARG A 36 6.29 -17.09 -27.93
CA ARG A 36 6.18 -18.22 -28.87
C ARG A 36 6.98 -19.47 -28.46
N THR A 37 7.82 -19.43 -27.40
CA THR A 37 8.83 -20.50 -27.17
C THR A 37 9.01 -21.08 -25.74
N SER A 38 8.53 -20.50 -24.64
CA SER A 38 8.63 -21.15 -23.31
C SER A 38 7.55 -20.67 -22.32
N TYR A 39 6.61 -21.56 -21.96
CA TYR A 39 5.41 -21.22 -21.17
C TYR A 39 5.53 -21.56 -19.68
N LEU A 40 6.16 -22.70 -19.34
CA LEU A 40 6.15 -23.28 -17.99
C LEU A 40 7.08 -22.58 -16.99
N ASP A 41 8.34 -22.29 -17.38
CA ASP A 41 9.31 -21.62 -16.51
C ASP A 41 8.84 -20.23 -16.08
N SER A 42 8.18 -19.51 -16.99
CA SER A 42 7.65 -18.18 -16.69
C SER A 42 6.62 -18.20 -15.55
N LYS A 43 5.76 -19.23 -15.48
CA LYS A 43 4.68 -19.30 -14.48
C LYS A 43 5.22 -19.58 -13.08
N ALA A 44 6.21 -20.46 -12.98
CA ALA A 44 6.88 -20.74 -11.71
C ALA A 44 7.68 -19.53 -11.21
N LEU A 45 8.38 -18.83 -12.11
CA LEU A 45 9.10 -17.61 -11.79
C LEU A 45 8.17 -16.52 -11.28
N PHE A 46 7.07 -16.22 -11.99
CA PHE A 46 6.11 -15.22 -11.55
C PHE A 46 5.47 -15.59 -10.21
N ARG A 47 5.16 -16.86 -9.96
CA ARG A 47 4.66 -17.31 -8.65
C ARG A 47 5.66 -17.02 -7.52
N ARG A 48 6.96 -17.29 -7.73
CA ARG A 48 8.00 -16.97 -6.73
C ARG A 48 8.11 -15.47 -6.50
N ILE A 49 8.01 -14.67 -7.57
CA ILE A 49 7.98 -13.21 -7.49
C ILE A 49 6.80 -12.73 -6.63
N GLU A 50 5.58 -13.25 -6.84
CA GLU A 50 4.40 -12.87 -6.05
C GLU A 50 4.56 -13.21 -4.56
N VAL A 51 5.15 -14.37 -4.24
CA VAL A 51 5.42 -14.76 -2.84
C VAL A 51 6.46 -13.84 -2.20
N LEU A 52 7.57 -13.56 -2.89
CA LEU A 52 8.60 -12.65 -2.40
C LEU A 52 8.05 -11.23 -2.19
N GLU A 53 7.24 -10.75 -3.13
CA GLU A 53 6.55 -9.47 -3.03
C GLU A 53 5.66 -9.44 -1.79
N GLY A 54 4.86 -10.49 -1.56
CA GLY A 54 4.03 -10.58 -0.36
C GLY A 54 4.83 -10.57 0.94
N ILE A 55 5.97 -11.28 1.00
CA ILE A 55 6.88 -11.28 2.16
C ILE A 55 7.44 -9.87 2.42
N ILE A 56 7.88 -9.17 1.37
CA ILE A 56 8.40 -7.81 1.48
C ILE A 56 7.34 -6.85 2.00
N ILE A 57 6.11 -6.92 1.47
CA ILE A 57 4.98 -6.08 1.92
C ILE A 57 4.65 -6.35 3.40
N VAL A 58 4.61 -7.61 3.83
CA VAL A 58 4.41 -7.96 5.25
C VAL A 58 5.54 -7.40 6.11
N GLY A 59 6.80 -7.54 5.68
CA GLY A 59 7.95 -6.98 6.40
C GLY A 59 7.89 -5.45 6.54
N MET A 60 7.53 -4.75 5.47
CA MET A 60 7.33 -3.29 5.48
C MET A 60 6.21 -2.89 6.45
N ALA A 61 5.06 -3.57 6.39
CA ALA A 61 3.93 -3.32 7.28
C ALA A 61 4.29 -3.53 8.76
N LEU A 62 4.97 -4.65 9.08
CA LEU A 62 5.43 -4.92 10.43
C LEU A 62 6.45 -3.89 10.91
N THR A 63 7.36 -3.45 10.05
CA THR A 63 8.32 -2.39 10.38
C THR A 63 7.61 -1.08 10.72
N GLY A 64 6.58 -0.71 9.95
CA GLY A 64 5.74 0.46 10.22
C GLY A 64 4.99 0.35 11.54
N ILE A 65 4.33 -0.78 11.80
CA ILE A 65 3.62 -1.05 13.06
C ILE A 65 4.57 -0.97 14.26
N LEU A 66 5.74 -1.62 14.17
CA LEU A 66 6.70 -1.64 15.27
C LEU A 66 7.30 -0.25 15.52
N GLY A 67 7.63 0.47 14.45
CA GLY A 67 8.15 1.83 14.53
C GLY A 67 7.14 2.84 15.09
N GLU A 68 5.86 2.66 14.83
CA GLU A 68 4.80 3.53 15.39
C GLU A 68 4.50 3.18 16.86
N GLN A 69 4.42 1.89 17.19
CA GLN A 69 3.96 1.45 18.51
C GLN A 69 5.06 1.43 19.59
N PHE A 70 6.31 1.08 19.22
CA PHE A 70 7.37 0.76 20.18
C PHE A 70 8.62 1.64 20.07
N PHE A 71 8.63 2.65 19.19
CA PHE A 71 9.68 3.66 19.22
C PHE A 71 9.62 4.42 20.56
N PRO A 72 10.75 4.87 21.14
CA PRO A 72 10.75 5.58 22.42
C PRO A 72 9.71 6.71 22.46
N GLY A 73 8.76 6.60 23.39
CA GLY A 73 7.62 7.53 23.51
C GLY A 73 6.37 7.15 22.72
N GLY A 74 6.32 6.00 22.06
CA GLY A 74 5.13 5.47 21.40
C GLY A 74 4.05 4.95 22.37
N PRO A 75 2.86 4.55 21.89
CA PRO A 75 1.74 4.13 22.72
C PRO A 75 1.91 2.74 23.36
N HIS A 76 2.87 1.92 22.90
CA HIS A 76 3.12 0.56 23.43
C HIS A 76 1.85 -0.31 23.49
N LEU A 77 1.03 -0.26 22.43
CA LEU A 77 -0.28 -0.94 22.33
C LEU A 77 -1.33 -0.48 23.35
N THR A 78 -1.10 0.65 24.03
CA THR A 78 -2.10 1.31 24.87
C THR A 78 -2.96 2.21 24.00
N LEU A 79 -4.25 1.88 23.88
CA LEU A 79 -5.18 2.62 23.03
C LEU A 79 -5.84 3.80 23.75
N TYR A 80 -6.18 3.62 25.02
CA TYR A 80 -6.96 4.57 25.80
C TYR A 80 -6.44 4.63 27.23
N ASP A 81 -6.27 5.85 27.74
CA ASP A 81 -5.94 6.08 29.14
C ASP A 81 -7.25 6.29 29.91
N TYR A 82 -7.63 5.29 30.69
CA TYR A 82 -8.85 5.35 31.50
C TYR A 82 -8.71 6.24 32.74
N GLN A 83 -7.49 6.60 33.16
CA GLN A 83 -7.28 7.50 34.28
C GLN A 83 -7.50 8.95 33.83
N GLU A 84 -6.95 9.31 32.68
CA GLU A 84 -7.07 10.65 32.10
C GLU A 84 -8.32 10.82 31.22
N GLY A 85 -8.97 9.72 30.83
CA GLY A 85 -10.17 9.74 29.99
C GLY A 85 -9.90 10.17 28.55
N GLN A 86 -8.71 9.90 28.01
CA GLN A 86 -8.27 10.37 26.69
C GLN A 86 -7.68 9.24 25.84
N TRP A 87 -7.73 9.40 24.51
CA TRP A 87 -7.09 8.50 23.56
C TRP A 87 -5.56 8.71 23.56
N VAL A 88 -4.81 7.61 23.59
CA VAL A 88 -3.34 7.66 23.58
C VAL A 88 -2.85 7.67 22.14
N GLN A 89 -2.27 8.80 21.72
CA GLN A 89 -1.61 8.96 20.41
C GLN A 89 -2.44 8.42 19.23
N LEU A 90 -3.69 8.88 19.11
CA LEU A 90 -4.65 8.40 18.11
C LEU A 90 -4.11 8.39 16.66
N LEU A 91 -3.22 9.33 16.33
CA LEU A 91 -2.53 9.39 15.03
C LEU A 91 -1.69 8.14 14.74
N SER A 92 -1.00 7.62 15.76
CA SER A 92 -0.20 6.40 15.64
C SER A 92 -1.09 5.18 15.36
N TRP A 93 -2.28 5.14 15.94
CA TRP A 93 -3.29 4.10 15.67
C TRP A 93 -3.91 4.20 14.26
N GLN A 94 -4.02 5.40 13.72
CA GLN A 94 -4.39 5.61 12.31
C GLN A 94 -3.32 5.03 11.37
N HIS A 95 -2.04 5.28 11.61
CA HIS A 95 -0.95 4.65 10.85
C HIS A 95 -0.89 3.14 11.06
N PHE A 96 -1.10 2.65 12.28
CA PHE A 96 -1.21 1.21 12.55
C PHE A 96 -2.27 0.55 11.66
N THR A 97 -3.45 1.16 11.57
CA THR A 97 -4.55 0.65 10.74
C THR A 97 -4.15 0.61 9.27
N MET A 98 -3.53 1.68 8.76
CA MET A 98 -3.01 1.71 7.38
C MET A 98 -2.02 0.56 7.13
N TYR A 99 -0.97 0.43 7.96
CA TYR A 99 0.03 -0.62 7.83
C TYR A 99 -0.59 -2.02 7.93
N PHE A 100 -1.56 -2.22 8.81
CA PHE A 100 -2.26 -3.50 8.97
C PHE A 100 -2.93 -3.95 7.67
N PHE A 101 -3.67 -3.07 6.99
CA PHE A 101 -4.34 -3.42 5.73
C PHE A 101 -3.35 -3.68 4.58
N PHE A 102 -2.24 -2.93 4.51
CA PHE A 102 -1.16 -3.28 3.57
C PHE A 102 -0.46 -4.60 3.94
N GLY A 103 -0.33 -4.93 5.23
CA GLY A 103 0.12 -6.25 5.68
C GLY A 103 -0.80 -7.37 5.20
N LEU A 104 -2.12 -7.17 5.27
CA LEU A 104 -3.10 -8.12 4.72
C LEU A 104 -2.99 -8.27 3.21
N LEU A 105 -2.63 -7.23 2.46
CA LEU A 105 -2.28 -7.35 1.04
C LEU A 105 -1.08 -8.29 0.84
N GLY A 106 -0.02 -8.12 1.63
CA GLY A 106 1.15 -9.00 1.55
C GLY A 106 0.82 -10.46 1.85
N VAL A 107 0.04 -10.72 2.91
CA VAL A 107 -0.48 -12.06 3.23
C VAL A 107 -1.32 -12.62 2.08
N THR A 108 -2.22 -11.79 1.53
CA THR A 108 -3.09 -12.20 0.43
C THR A 108 -2.30 -12.57 -0.83
N ASN A 109 -1.20 -11.86 -1.13
CA ASN A 109 -0.30 -12.20 -2.24
C ASN A 109 0.36 -13.56 -2.05
N ILE A 110 0.83 -13.87 -0.83
CA ILE A 110 1.42 -15.18 -0.50
C ILE A 110 0.37 -16.28 -0.64
N LEU A 111 -0.81 -16.10 -0.03
CA LEU A 111 -1.88 -17.10 -0.05
C LEU A 111 -2.40 -17.35 -1.46
N SER A 112 -2.66 -16.31 -2.25
CA SER A 112 -3.16 -16.44 -3.63
C SER A 112 -2.12 -17.08 -4.57
N SER A 113 -0.84 -17.06 -4.20
CA SER A 113 0.25 -17.68 -4.98
C SER A 113 0.57 -19.11 -4.57
N THR A 114 0.19 -19.51 -3.35
CA THR A 114 0.51 -20.83 -2.78
C THR A 114 -0.71 -21.74 -2.76
N ILE A 115 -1.91 -21.20 -2.56
CA ILE A 115 -3.16 -21.94 -2.44
C ILE A 115 -3.90 -21.91 -3.78
N ILE A 116 -4.10 -23.09 -4.37
CA ILE A 116 -4.69 -23.23 -5.71
C ILE A 116 -6.16 -22.76 -5.77
N SER A 117 -6.91 -22.89 -4.67
CA SER A 117 -8.32 -22.51 -4.61
C SER A 117 -8.56 -21.00 -4.48
N LEU A 118 -7.54 -20.21 -4.16
CA LEU A 118 -7.66 -18.77 -4.02
C LEU A 118 -7.45 -18.08 -5.37
N PRO A 119 -8.40 -17.25 -5.84
CA PRO A 119 -8.27 -16.60 -7.13
C PRO A 119 -7.25 -15.47 -7.06
N ALA A 120 -6.46 -15.30 -8.12
CA ALA A 120 -5.49 -14.21 -8.22
C ALA A 120 -6.12 -12.79 -8.16
N SER A 121 -7.44 -12.68 -8.40
CA SER A 121 -8.20 -11.44 -8.22
C SER A 121 -8.31 -11.01 -6.75
N PHE A 122 -8.11 -11.94 -5.80
CA PHE A 122 -8.20 -11.62 -4.38
C PHE A 122 -7.12 -10.64 -3.93
N SER A 123 -5.89 -10.77 -4.45
CA SER A 123 -4.82 -9.78 -4.27
C SER A 123 -5.18 -8.39 -4.79
N LYS A 124 -5.86 -8.30 -5.93
CA LYS A 124 -6.30 -7.01 -6.48
C LYS A 124 -7.38 -6.36 -5.62
N LEU A 125 -8.33 -7.17 -5.13
CA LEU A 125 -9.38 -6.71 -4.23
C LEU A 125 -8.76 -6.19 -2.92
N MET A 126 -7.80 -6.92 -2.37
CA MET A 126 -7.11 -6.50 -1.15
C MET A 126 -6.30 -5.22 -1.34
N LEU A 127 -5.64 -5.04 -2.50
CA LEU A 127 -4.93 -3.79 -2.83
C LEU A 127 -5.90 -2.61 -2.89
N SER A 128 -7.03 -2.78 -3.59
CA SER A 128 -8.08 -1.76 -3.66
C SER A 128 -8.61 -1.41 -2.26
N ASN A 129 -8.89 -2.42 -1.44
CA ASN A 129 -9.35 -2.24 -0.07
C ASN A 129 -8.33 -1.50 0.79
N ALA A 130 -7.04 -1.86 0.73
CA ALA A 130 -5.98 -1.18 1.48
C ALA A 130 -5.87 0.30 1.11
N LEU A 131 -5.95 0.63 -0.20
CA LEU A 131 -5.93 2.02 -0.67
C LEU A 131 -7.18 2.79 -0.25
N PHE A 132 -8.38 2.17 -0.27
CA PHE A 132 -9.58 2.85 0.22
C PHE A 132 -9.55 3.10 1.73
N VAL A 133 -9.05 2.14 2.52
CA VAL A 133 -8.83 2.34 3.95
C VAL A 133 -7.83 3.47 4.19
N GLU A 134 -6.72 3.49 3.46
CA GLU A 134 -5.73 4.57 3.55
C GLU A 134 -6.37 5.92 3.22
N ALA A 135 -7.10 6.05 2.11
CA ALA A 135 -7.77 7.29 1.74
C ALA A 135 -8.76 7.74 2.83
N PHE A 136 -9.53 6.81 3.40
CA PHE A 136 -10.47 7.10 4.49
C PHE A 136 -9.75 7.57 5.76
N VAL A 137 -8.64 6.93 6.14
CA VAL A 137 -7.83 7.33 7.29
C VAL A 137 -7.24 8.72 7.06
N PHE A 138 -6.65 8.97 5.88
CA PHE A 138 -6.03 10.25 5.53
C PHE A 138 -7.02 11.41 5.43
N TYR A 139 -8.24 11.14 4.96
CA TYR A 139 -9.31 12.13 4.97
C TYR A 139 -9.62 12.66 6.39
N ASN A 140 -9.48 11.80 7.40
CA ASN A 140 -9.73 12.15 8.81
C ASN A 140 -8.45 12.58 9.58
N HIS A 141 -7.30 12.69 8.89
CA HIS A 141 -5.95 12.90 9.47
C HIS A 141 -5.55 14.39 9.61
N ILE A 142 -6.41 15.31 9.18
CA ILE A 142 -6.03 16.73 8.93
C ILE A 142 -6.29 17.71 10.10
N HIS A 143 -6.67 17.23 11.29
CA HIS A 143 -7.03 18.12 12.40
C HIS A 143 -5.82 18.93 12.90
N GLY A 144 -5.98 20.26 13.00
CA GLY A 144 -4.98 21.17 13.59
C GLY A 144 -3.76 21.49 12.71
N ARG A 145 -3.83 21.24 11.40
CA ARG A 145 -2.72 21.46 10.46
C ARG A 145 -2.80 22.83 9.77
N GLU A 146 -1.67 23.29 9.22
CA GLU A 146 -1.61 24.53 8.42
C GLU A 146 -2.40 24.39 7.11
N VAL A 147 -2.88 25.51 6.56
CA VAL A 147 -3.75 25.52 5.37
C VAL A 147 -3.08 24.85 4.15
N LEU A 148 -1.78 25.06 3.97
CA LEU A 148 -1.02 24.43 2.88
C LEU A 148 -0.96 22.90 3.06
N ASP A 149 -0.66 22.44 4.27
CA ASP A 149 -0.59 21.02 4.60
C ASP A 149 -1.95 20.32 4.38
N ILE A 150 -3.05 20.99 4.75
CA ILE A 150 -4.42 20.51 4.48
C ILE A 150 -4.66 20.38 2.97
N PHE A 151 -4.22 21.35 2.17
CA PHE A 151 -4.42 21.32 0.72
C PHE A 151 -3.67 20.15 0.07
N VAL A 152 -2.39 19.97 0.42
CA VAL A 152 -1.57 18.85 -0.08
C VAL A 152 -2.16 17.51 0.36
N HIS A 153 -2.62 17.39 1.62
CA HIS A 153 -3.30 16.19 2.11
C HIS A 153 -4.58 15.87 1.33
N LYS A 154 -5.40 16.86 1.00
CA LYS A 154 -6.62 16.64 0.20
C LYS A 154 -6.30 16.14 -1.20
N LEU A 155 -5.25 16.67 -1.82
CA LEU A 155 -4.79 16.17 -3.11
C LEU A 155 -4.26 14.74 -2.97
N LEU A 156 -3.49 14.44 -1.92
CA LEU A 156 -2.99 13.08 -1.64
C LEU A 156 -4.14 12.08 -1.50
N VAL A 157 -5.19 12.43 -0.73
CA VAL A 157 -6.40 11.60 -0.59
C VAL A 157 -7.05 11.33 -1.96
N LEU A 158 -7.13 12.33 -2.84
CA LEU A 158 -7.68 12.16 -4.19
C LEU A 158 -6.84 11.18 -5.02
N VAL A 159 -5.50 11.26 -4.94
CA VAL A 159 -4.58 10.34 -5.64
C VAL A 159 -4.75 8.91 -5.10
N ILE A 160 -4.77 8.72 -3.79
CA ILE A 160 -4.95 7.41 -3.14
C ILE A 160 -6.31 6.80 -3.54
N PHE A 161 -7.38 7.58 -3.45
CA PHE A 161 -8.72 7.14 -3.82
C PHE A 161 -8.79 6.74 -5.29
N SER A 162 -8.17 7.51 -6.19
CA SER A 162 -8.11 7.21 -7.61
C SER A 162 -7.32 5.92 -7.88
N ALA A 163 -6.21 5.69 -7.18
CA ALA A 163 -5.44 4.44 -7.26
C ALA A 163 -6.27 3.24 -6.78
N GLY A 164 -7.01 3.39 -5.68
CA GLY A 164 -7.93 2.38 -5.14
C GLY A 164 -9.07 2.04 -6.10
N LEU A 165 -9.64 3.07 -6.75
CA LEU A 165 -10.68 2.91 -7.76
C LEU A 165 -10.16 2.18 -9.01
N ILE A 166 -8.98 2.54 -9.50
CA ILE A 166 -8.38 1.83 -10.63
C ILE A 166 -8.11 0.38 -10.27
N ALA A 167 -7.53 0.10 -9.10
CA ALA A 167 -7.31 -1.26 -8.60
C ALA A 167 -8.62 -2.06 -8.49
N PHE A 168 -9.73 -1.40 -8.12
CA PHE A 168 -11.06 -2.01 -8.11
C PHE A 168 -11.54 -2.36 -9.52
N LEU A 169 -11.42 -1.43 -10.47
CA LEU A 169 -11.83 -1.62 -11.86
C LEU A 169 -11.02 -2.73 -12.56
N GLU A 170 -9.77 -2.96 -12.14
CA GLU A 170 -8.94 -4.09 -12.59
C GLU A 170 -9.50 -5.48 -12.20
N LEU A 171 -10.51 -5.57 -11.34
CA LEU A 171 -11.24 -6.81 -11.02
C LEU A 171 -12.17 -7.23 -12.14
N PHE A 172 -12.78 -6.26 -12.82
CA PHE A 172 -13.84 -6.49 -13.81
C PHE A 172 -13.34 -6.41 -15.26
N THR A 173 -12.15 -5.85 -15.47
CA THR A 173 -11.58 -5.62 -16.79
C THR A 173 -10.40 -6.54 -17.06
N GLN A 174 -10.25 -7.02 -18.30
CA GLN A 174 -8.97 -7.60 -18.72
C GLN A 174 -7.93 -6.48 -18.70
N THR A 175 -7.04 -6.53 -17.72
CA THR A 175 -6.11 -5.43 -17.48
C THR A 175 -5.19 -5.21 -18.68
N SER A 176 -5.34 -4.05 -19.32
CA SER A 176 -4.36 -3.56 -20.27
C SER A 176 -3.14 -3.06 -19.49
N ILE A 177 -1.97 -3.14 -20.12
CA ILE A 177 -0.74 -2.59 -19.54
C ILE A 177 -0.90 -1.11 -19.16
N THR A 178 -1.66 -0.35 -19.94
CA THR A 178 -1.91 1.08 -19.68
C THR A 178 -2.62 1.31 -18.34
N VAL A 179 -3.62 0.48 -18.00
CA VAL A 179 -4.34 0.61 -16.73
C VAL A 179 -3.43 0.24 -15.55
N GLU A 180 -2.66 -0.85 -15.67
CA GLU A 180 -1.69 -1.25 -14.64
C GLU A 180 -0.62 -0.15 -14.43
N LEU A 181 -0.10 0.45 -15.50
CA LEU A 181 0.88 1.55 -15.43
C LEU A 181 0.30 2.85 -14.88
N LEU A 182 -0.97 3.15 -15.18
CA LEU A 182 -1.66 4.29 -14.59
C LEU A 182 -1.78 4.12 -13.07
N ARG A 183 -2.19 2.92 -12.61
CA ARG A 183 -2.23 2.61 -11.17
C ARG A 183 -0.85 2.77 -10.53
N THR A 184 0.22 2.20 -11.11
CA THR A 184 1.55 2.32 -10.50
C THR A 184 2.08 3.75 -10.51
N SER A 185 1.72 4.55 -11.53
CA SER A 185 2.06 5.97 -11.59
C SER A 185 1.37 6.77 -10.49
N LEU A 186 0.11 6.46 -10.15
CA LEU A 186 -0.58 7.08 -9.00
C LEU A 186 0.05 6.68 -7.66
N ILE A 187 0.47 5.42 -7.51
CA ILE A 187 1.20 4.96 -6.30
C ILE A 187 2.54 5.70 -6.16
N LEU A 188 3.27 5.91 -7.26
CA LEU A 188 4.51 6.70 -7.26
C LEU A 188 4.25 8.16 -6.91
N LEU A 189 3.19 8.76 -7.48
CA LEU A 189 2.79 10.13 -7.17
C LEU A 189 2.45 10.27 -5.68
N GLN A 190 1.63 9.37 -5.15
CA GLN A 190 1.33 9.28 -3.72
C GLN A 190 2.60 9.20 -2.89
N GLY A 191 3.50 8.26 -3.20
CA GLY A 191 4.76 8.09 -2.48
C GLY A 191 5.65 9.34 -2.51
N SER A 192 5.69 10.05 -3.64
CA SER A 192 6.43 11.32 -3.75
C SER A 192 5.82 12.46 -2.94
N TRP A 193 4.49 12.50 -2.81
CA TRP A 193 3.79 13.53 -2.06
C TRP A 193 3.83 13.30 -0.55
N PHE A 194 3.94 12.05 -0.11
CA PHE A 194 4.30 11.73 1.28
C PHE A 194 5.64 12.35 1.70
N TRP A 195 6.54 12.66 0.76
CA TRP A 195 7.80 13.34 1.04
C TRP A 195 7.71 14.87 1.03
N GLN A 196 6.58 15.45 0.62
CA GLN A 196 6.39 16.89 0.61
C GLN A 196 6.02 17.39 2.02
N PRO A 197 6.77 18.34 2.59
CA PRO A 197 6.54 18.89 3.92
C PRO A 197 5.37 19.90 3.99
#